data_AF-A0A7C5HUA9-F1
#
_entry.id   AF-A0A7C5HUA9-F1
#
_cell.length_a   1.000
_cell.length_b   1.000
_cell.length_c   1.000
_cell.angle_alpha   90.00
_cell.angle_beta   90.00
_cell.angle_gamma   90.00
#
_symmetry.space_group_name_H-M   'P 1'
#
loop_
_entity.id
_entity.type
_entity.pdbx_description
1 polymer ?
#
loop_
_entity_poly.entity_id
_entity_poly.type
_entity_poly.pdbx_seq_one_letter_code
_entity_poly.pdbx_strand_id
1 'polypeptide(L)' 'RMACGVGACYSCSIETKRGRRKVCVDGPVFRWADVLWSELAV' A
#
# COMPACT_ATOMS: atom_id res chain seq x y z
N ARG A 1 7.15 3.78 2.32
CA ARG A 1 7.24 5.13 2.95
C ARG A 1 6.24 6.08 2.26
N MET A 2 5.74 7.13 2.91
CA MET A 2 4.76 8.05 2.34
C MET A 2 5.37 9.42 2.01
N ALA A 3 5.07 10.00 0.84
CA ALA A 3 5.55 11.30 0.39
C ALA A 3 4.42 12.34 0.37
N CYS A 4 3.54 12.34 -0.63
CA CYS A 4 2.49 13.37 -0.72
C CYS A 4 1.32 13.17 0.25
N GLY A 5 1.03 11.93 0.69
CA GLY A 5 -0.10 11.63 1.58
C GLY A 5 -1.51 11.88 1.04
N VAL A 6 -1.68 12.38 -0.19
CA VAL A 6 -2.99 12.78 -0.75
C VAL A 6 -3.36 12.04 -2.05
N GLY A 7 -2.66 10.95 -2.36
CA GLY A 7 -2.92 10.14 -3.56
C GLY A 7 -2.39 10.70 -4.88
N ALA A 8 -1.75 11.88 -4.87
CA ALA A 8 -1.16 12.52 -6.05
C ALA A 8 0.12 11.82 -6.55
N CYS A 9 0.83 11.14 -5.65
CA CYS A 9 2.04 10.37 -5.97
C CYS A 9 1.86 8.88 -5.63
N TYR A 10 2.81 8.04 -6.04
CA TYR A 10 2.80 6.59 -5.84
C TYR A 10 3.76 6.08 -4.77
N SER A 11 4.39 6.97 -3.98
CA SER A 11 5.44 6.54 -3.02
C SER A 11 4.94 5.55 -1.96
N CYS A 12 3.64 5.62 -1.63
CA CYS A 12 2.98 4.77 -0.64
C CYS A 12 2.22 3.61 -1.27
N SER A 13 2.47 3.29 -2.55
CA SER A 13 1.89 2.12 -3.17
C SER A 13 2.48 0.84 -2.59
N ILE A 14 1.61 -0.15 -2.36
CA ILE A 14 1.97 -1.50 -1.93
C ILE A 14 1.29 -2.51 -2.87
N GLU A 15 1.95 -3.63 -3.10
CA GLU A 15 1.34 -4.73 -3.85
C GLU A 15 0.43 -5.55 -2.93
N THR A 16 -0.74 -5.93 -3.46
CA THR A 16 -1.71 -6.76 -2.74
C THR A 16 -2.20 -7.85 -3.67
N LYS A 17 -2.85 -8.89 -3.14
CA LYS A 17 -3.49 -9.93 -3.96
C LYS A 17 -4.59 -9.40 -4.89
N ARG A 18 -5.00 -8.14 -4.70
CA ARG A 18 -6.01 -7.44 -5.51
C ARG A 18 -5.38 -6.40 -6.44
N GLY A 19 -4.07 -6.51 -6.67
CA GLY A 19 -3.26 -5.53 -7.40
C GLY A 19 -2.76 -4.39 -6.51
N ARG A 20 -2.10 -3.43 -7.14
CA ARG A 20 -1.41 -2.35 -6.45
C ARG A 20 -2.39 -1.34 -5.83
N ARG A 21 -2.22 -1.03 -4.55
CA ARG A 21 -3.05 -0.10 -3.77
C ARG A 21 -2.22 1.01 -3.15
N LYS A 22 -2.80 2.19 -2.94
CA LYS A 22 -2.12 3.33 -2.29
C LYS A 22 -2.52 3.39 -0.82
N VAL A 23 -1.55 3.33 0.10
CA VAL A 23 -1.81 3.36 1.55
C VAL A 23 -2.55 4.64 1.98
N CYS A 24 -2.24 5.79 1.40
CA CYS A 24 -2.88 7.06 1.77
C CYS A 24 -4.32 7.25 1.24
N VAL A 25 -4.80 6.36 0.35
CA VAL A 25 -6.14 6.44 -0.24
C VAL A 25 -6.96 5.19 0.12
N ASP A 26 -6.36 4.01 -0.03
CA ASP A 26 -7.01 2.71 0.16
C ASP A 26 -6.73 2.09 1.56
N GLY A 27 -5.77 2.64 2.31
CA GLY A 27 -5.31 2.15 3.61
C GLY A 27 -5.57 3.16 4.76
N PRO A 28 -4.79 3.15 5.85
CA PRO A 28 -3.57 2.37 6.11
C PRO A 28 -3.82 0.95 6.64
N VAL A 29 -5.08 0.62 6.96
CA VAL A 29 -5.47 -0.70 7.47
C VAL A 29 -5.94 -1.55 6.31
N PHE A 30 -5.32 -2.70 6.14
CA PHE A 30 -5.67 -3.69 5.13
C PHE A 30 -6.02 -5.02 5.81
N ARG A 31 -6.80 -5.84 5.12
CA ARG A 31 -7.03 -7.21 5.59
C ARG A 31 -5.72 -8.00 5.47
N TRP A 32 -5.36 -8.70 6.53
CA TRP A 32 -4.12 -9.48 6.61
C TRP A 32 -3.91 -10.39 5.40
N ALA A 33 -4.98 -11.05 4.95
CA ALA A 33 -4.95 -11.98 3.84
C ALA A 33 -4.74 -11.33 2.46
N ASP A 34 -4.97 -10.01 2.31
CA ASP A 34 -4.82 -9.31 1.03
C ASP A 34 -3.38 -8.79 0.83
N VAL A 35 -2.61 -8.58 1.89
CA VAL A 35 -1.27 -7.96 1.84
C VAL A 35 -0.19 -9.00 1.49
N LEU A 36 0.71 -8.64 0.57
CA LEU A 36 1.89 -9.44 0.23
C LEU A 36 3.06 -9.06 1.14
N TRP A 37 3.13 -9.68 2.32
CA TRP A 37 4.10 -9.35 3.36
C TRP A 37 5.57 -9.61 2.96
N SER A 38 5.81 -10.57 2.05
CA SER A 38 7.14 -10.84 1.50
C SER A 38 7.75 -9.67 0.74
N GLU A 39 6.91 -8.79 0.19
CA GLU A 39 7.35 -7.60 -0.58
C GLU A 39 7.48 -6.35 0.29
N LEU A 40 6.99 -6.40 1.53
CA LEU A 40 7.02 -5.30 2.49
C LEU A 40 8.08 -5.48 3.58
N ALA A 41 8.60 -6.70 3.74
CA ALA A 41 9.70 -6.99 4.64
C ALA A 41 11.01 -6.43 4.06
N VAL A 42 11.32 -5.18 4.44
CA VAL A 42 12.62 -4.53 4.26
C VAL A 42 13.07 -3.99 5.59
#